data_AF-X0C450-F1
#
_entry.id   AF-X0C450-F1
#
_cell.length_a   1.000
_cell.length_b   1.000
_cell.length_c   1.000
_cell.angle_alpha   90.00
_cell.angle_beta   90.00
_cell.angle_gamma   90.00
#
_symmetry.space_group_name_H-M   'P 1'
#
loop_
_entity.id
_entity.type
_entity.pdbx_description
1 polymer ?
#
loop_
_entity_poly.entity_id
_entity_poly.type
_entity_poly.pdbx_seq_one_letter_code
_entity_poly.pdbx_strand_id
1 'polypeptide(L)'
;MSTTRIQIDPDGDTLVILGVKQDPPLPDSPESPIEKHFLCSKKHLTLASRRAAKLFSSKFKEASREADGLYHWNFGGIFDSEAFELVLKIIHGKTRGIPQDVELDLLAGIASIVDDLECYDALSFFSQKWLLEYGWTYTLPQSVNETLAQLILVSFVFGNAALFQSSTRIAIRCSSDALPTFELPIRADITNHIEDSRAATLQYLINRLDKLQDNLLEQKLGCSHGCRSMLLGTLLQEMKAAKLYPPPERPFSSLTLDLVIKSLRDVQSPKYFSSVGDSPSGNHSGMWRFFHQPFSPPAFQSTPSPSFLALHSQARSQTNAAPRGASGGFLGGSTVPQSKTASGDASGPASGGIFGGSAGFGAASKSQTSDPFRAVVTNNEEQPQNLVRHHCCLKEFIDPLLNKAEAKIKGLNLADFPHPYFRDDDTV
;
A
#
# COMPACT_ATOMS: atom_id res chain seq x y z
N MET A 1 -36.12 -9.46 -31.10
CA MET A 1 -35.00 -10.18 -30.48
C MET A 1 -34.15 -10.71 -31.61
N SER A 2 -32.83 -10.55 -31.54
CA SER A 2 -31.92 -11.19 -32.50
C SER A 2 -31.35 -12.42 -31.83
N THR A 3 -31.82 -13.60 -32.25
CA THR A 3 -31.50 -14.87 -31.60
C THR A 3 -30.52 -15.67 -32.46
N THR A 4 -29.29 -15.83 -31.98
CA THR A 4 -28.24 -16.60 -32.64
C THR A 4 -28.22 -18.01 -32.05
N ARG A 5 -28.69 -19.01 -32.80
CA ARG A 5 -28.71 -20.41 -32.36
C ARG A 5 -27.41 -21.13 -32.75
N ILE A 6 -26.72 -21.69 -31.76
CA ILE A 6 -25.42 -22.36 -31.89
C ILE A 6 -25.60 -23.83 -31.53
N GLN A 7 -25.16 -24.75 -32.39
CA GLN A 7 -25.27 -26.19 -32.15
C GLN A 7 -23.96 -26.71 -31.55
N ILE A 8 -23.93 -26.87 -30.22
CA ILE A 8 -22.85 -27.59 -29.53
C ILE A 8 -23.07 -29.09 -29.68
N ASP A 9 -24.32 -29.53 -29.54
CA ASP A 9 -24.78 -30.88 -29.81
C ASP A 9 -26.01 -30.84 -30.74
N PRO A 10 -25.89 -31.26 -32.02
CA PRO A 10 -27.02 -31.24 -32.96
C PRO A 10 -28.21 -32.10 -32.52
N ASP A 11 -27.93 -33.21 -31.84
CA ASP A 11 -28.92 -34.13 -31.25
C ASP A 11 -29.26 -33.77 -29.79
N GLY A 12 -28.88 -32.55 -29.35
CA GLY A 12 -29.08 -32.05 -28.00
C GLY A 12 -30.54 -31.78 -27.65
N ASP A 13 -30.88 -31.95 -26.37
CA ASP A 13 -32.24 -31.79 -25.83
C ASP A 13 -32.37 -30.62 -24.83
N THR A 14 -31.31 -29.83 -24.64
CA THR A 14 -31.24 -28.68 -23.74
C THR A 14 -30.84 -27.43 -24.50
N LEU A 15 -31.58 -26.36 -24.33
CA LEU A 15 -31.29 -25.02 -24.84
C LEU A 15 -30.74 -24.17 -23.69
N VAL A 16 -29.43 -23.88 -23.74
CA VAL A 16 -28.79 -22.95 -22.81
C VAL A 16 -28.87 -21.54 -23.40
N ILE A 17 -29.41 -20.59 -22.64
CA ILE A 17 -29.75 -19.24 -23.11
C ILE A 17 -28.89 -18.22 -22.37
N LEU A 18 -28.08 -17.47 -23.12
CA LEU A 18 -27.38 -16.29 -22.64
C LEU A 18 -27.93 -15.04 -23.34
N GLY A 19 -28.17 -13.98 -22.57
CA GLY A 19 -28.32 -12.63 -23.10
C GLY A 19 -26.96 -12.03 -23.41
N VAL A 20 -26.88 -11.18 -24.44
CA VAL A 20 -25.67 -10.48 -24.84
C VAL A 20 -25.88 -8.98 -24.61
N LYS A 21 -25.06 -8.36 -23.75
CA LYS A 21 -25.03 -6.90 -23.58
C LYS A 21 -24.61 -6.26 -24.92
N GLN A 22 -25.29 -5.18 -25.33
CA GLN A 22 -24.86 -4.37 -26.46
C GLN A 22 -24.02 -3.20 -25.96
N ASP A 23 -22.83 -3.01 -26.53
CA ASP A 23 -22.05 -1.78 -26.39
C ASP A 23 -21.53 -1.35 -27.78
N PRO A 24 -21.65 -0.07 -28.18
CA PRO A 24 -22.47 0.98 -27.54
C PRO A 24 -23.97 0.82 -27.86
N PRO A 25 -24.88 1.51 -27.13
CA PRO A 25 -26.31 1.52 -27.44
C PRO A 25 -26.61 2.13 -28.82
N LEU A 26 -27.46 1.48 -29.62
CA LEU A 26 -27.95 2.01 -30.90
C LEU A 26 -29.10 3.01 -30.65
N PRO A 27 -29.02 4.28 -31.11
CA PRO A 27 -29.96 5.33 -30.68
C PRO A 27 -31.46 5.12 -31.00
N ASP A 28 -31.79 4.45 -32.10
CA ASP A 28 -33.14 4.44 -32.69
C ASP A 28 -33.74 3.03 -32.90
N SER A 29 -33.22 2.01 -32.21
CA SER A 29 -33.74 0.63 -32.29
C SER A 29 -34.39 0.22 -30.97
N PRO A 30 -35.58 -0.42 -30.97
CA PRO A 30 -36.16 -0.93 -29.73
C PRO A 30 -35.23 -1.97 -29.11
N GLU A 31 -35.05 -1.90 -27.78
CA GLU A 31 -34.17 -2.76 -26.95
C GLU A 31 -34.64 -4.22 -26.90
N SER A 32 -34.66 -4.89 -28.05
CA SER A 32 -34.90 -6.32 -28.12
C SER A 32 -33.56 -7.02 -27.80
N PRO A 33 -33.45 -7.77 -26.69
CA PRO A 33 -32.18 -8.38 -26.31
C PRO A 33 -31.65 -9.26 -27.43
N ILE A 34 -30.33 -9.24 -27.59
CA ILE A 34 -29.61 -10.23 -28.40
C ILE A 34 -29.42 -11.44 -27.49
N GLU A 35 -29.81 -12.62 -27.97
CA GLU A 35 -29.66 -13.86 -27.22
C GLU A 35 -28.85 -14.87 -28.02
N LYS A 36 -27.90 -15.54 -27.36
CA LYS A 36 -27.22 -16.72 -27.88
C LYS A 36 -27.85 -17.96 -27.26
N HIS A 37 -28.36 -18.84 -28.12
CA HIS A 37 -29.07 -20.07 -27.74
C HIS A 37 -28.22 -21.28 -28.13
N PHE A 38 -27.60 -21.92 -27.14
CA PHE A 38 -26.71 -23.07 -27.34
C PHE A 38 -27.50 -24.38 -27.18
N LEU A 39 -27.67 -25.13 -28.28
CA LEU A 39 -28.24 -26.48 -28.23
C LEU A 39 -27.18 -27.46 -27.72
N CYS A 40 -27.50 -28.12 -26.61
CA CYS A 40 -26.62 -28.97 -25.81
C CYS A 40 -27.34 -30.26 -25.39
N SER A 41 -26.60 -31.29 -25.01
CA SER A 41 -27.15 -32.50 -24.41
C SER A 41 -27.24 -32.38 -22.90
N LYS A 42 -28.43 -32.60 -22.33
CA LYS A 42 -28.64 -32.73 -20.88
C LYS A 42 -27.65 -33.72 -20.27
N LYS A 43 -27.41 -34.85 -20.95
CA LYS A 43 -26.53 -35.93 -20.46
C LYS A 43 -25.08 -35.46 -20.30
N HIS A 44 -24.53 -34.75 -21.28
CA HIS A 44 -23.17 -34.20 -21.21
C HIS A 44 -23.08 -33.13 -20.11
N LEU A 45 -24.06 -32.23 -20.02
CA LEU A 45 -24.15 -31.23 -18.95
C LEU A 45 -24.19 -31.88 -17.56
N THR A 46 -25.09 -32.83 -17.31
CA THR A 46 -25.22 -33.51 -15.99
C THR A 46 -24.03 -34.39 -15.62
N LEU A 47 -23.23 -34.82 -16.59
CA LEU A 47 -22.03 -35.63 -16.34
C LEU A 47 -20.84 -34.75 -15.93
N ALA A 48 -20.71 -33.55 -16.50
CA ALA A 48 -19.56 -32.67 -16.30
C ALA A 48 -19.81 -31.55 -15.26
N SER A 49 -21.05 -31.13 -15.05
CA SER A 49 -21.43 -30.02 -14.18
C SER A 49 -22.26 -30.50 -12.99
N ARG A 50 -21.75 -30.32 -11.77
CA ARG A 50 -22.50 -30.69 -10.55
C ARG A 50 -23.71 -29.78 -10.35
N ARG A 51 -23.65 -28.50 -10.77
CA ARG A 51 -24.82 -27.60 -10.80
C ARG A 51 -25.89 -28.12 -11.77
N ALA A 52 -25.52 -28.57 -12.97
CA ALA A 52 -26.45 -29.17 -13.93
C ALA A 52 -27.10 -30.44 -13.36
N ALA A 53 -26.31 -31.32 -12.74
CA ALA A 53 -26.82 -32.54 -12.10
C ALA A 53 -27.87 -32.25 -11.01
N LYS A 54 -27.60 -31.28 -10.13
CA LYS A 54 -28.55 -30.78 -9.12
C LYS A 54 -29.81 -30.19 -9.77
N LEU A 55 -29.64 -29.29 -10.74
CA LEU A 55 -30.74 -28.60 -11.42
C LEU A 55 -31.68 -29.57 -12.14
N PHE A 56 -31.13 -30.44 -13.00
CA PHE A 56 -31.91 -31.34 -13.83
C PHE A 56 -32.51 -32.56 -13.09
N SER A 57 -32.20 -32.70 -11.79
CA SER A 57 -32.81 -33.65 -10.85
C SER A 57 -33.83 -32.97 -9.90
N SER A 58 -34.02 -31.65 -10.02
CA SER A 58 -34.89 -30.85 -9.15
C SER A 58 -36.35 -30.81 -9.62
N LYS A 59 -37.15 -29.93 -8.99
CA LYS A 59 -38.52 -29.59 -9.41
C LYS A 59 -38.64 -28.18 -10.00
N PHE A 60 -37.52 -27.55 -10.37
CA PHE A 60 -37.51 -26.24 -11.03
C PHE A 60 -38.00 -26.34 -12.49
N LYS A 61 -38.35 -25.21 -13.13
CA LYS A 61 -38.95 -25.18 -14.46
C LYS A 61 -37.99 -25.78 -15.50
N GLU A 62 -36.72 -25.44 -15.38
CA GLU A 62 -35.56 -25.85 -16.15
C GLU A 62 -35.34 -27.37 -16.11
N ALA A 63 -35.84 -28.06 -15.07
CA ALA A 63 -35.81 -29.52 -14.96
C ALA A 63 -36.91 -30.21 -15.79
N SER A 64 -37.83 -29.44 -16.39
CA SER A 64 -38.93 -29.88 -17.25
C SER A 64 -38.75 -29.41 -18.70
N ARG A 65 -39.36 -30.12 -19.65
CA ARG A 65 -39.35 -29.70 -21.06
C ARG A 65 -40.44 -28.68 -21.33
N GLU A 66 -40.14 -27.67 -22.16
CA GLU A 66 -41.11 -26.67 -22.61
C GLU A 66 -41.87 -27.14 -23.86
N ALA A 67 -42.72 -26.28 -24.44
CA ALA A 67 -43.62 -26.63 -25.54
C ALA A 67 -42.91 -27.00 -26.86
N ASP A 68 -41.63 -26.65 -27.00
CA ASP A 68 -40.75 -27.08 -28.11
C ASP A 68 -40.11 -28.45 -27.88
N GLY A 69 -40.33 -29.06 -26.71
CA GLY A 69 -39.77 -30.34 -26.32
C GLY A 69 -38.33 -30.28 -25.79
N LEU A 70 -37.75 -29.10 -25.58
CA LEU A 70 -36.40 -28.91 -25.02
C LEU A 70 -36.45 -28.53 -23.54
N TYR A 71 -35.38 -28.83 -22.79
CA TYR A 71 -35.13 -28.20 -21.50
C TYR A 71 -34.56 -26.79 -21.73
N HIS A 72 -35.08 -25.76 -21.05
CA HIS A 72 -34.56 -24.39 -21.17
C HIS A 72 -33.80 -24.01 -19.90
N TRP A 73 -32.56 -23.54 -20.03
CA TRP A 73 -31.74 -23.07 -18.91
C TRP A 73 -31.18 -21.68 -19.23
N ASN A 74 -31.72 -20.65 -18.57
CA ASN A 74 -31.40 -19.25 -18.84
C ASN A 74 -30.41 -18.69 -17.80
N PHE A 75 -29.38 -18.00 -18.27
CA PHE A 75 -28.32 -17.37 -17.48
C PHE A 75 -28.37 -15.83 -17.50
N GLY A 76 -29.24 -15.23 -18.31
CA GLY A 76 -29.25 -13.79 -18.54
C GLY A 76 -27.95 -13.29 -19.17
N GLY A 77 -27.63 -12.00 -18.97
CA GLY A 77 -26.44 -11.35 -19.50
C GLY A 77 -25.29 -11.21 -18.51
N ILE A 78 -25.04 -12.22 -17.68
CA ILE A 78 -24.03 -12.19 -16.60
C ILE A 78 -22.66 -12.76 -17.00
N PHE A 79 -22.59 -13.55 -18.07
CA PHE A 79 -21.38 -14.23 -18.51
C PHE A 79 -20.97 -13.81 -19.92
N ASP A 80 -19.66 -13.79 -20.19
CA ASP A 80 -19.18 -13.69 -21.57
C ASP A 80 -19.61 -14.92 -22.39
N SER A 81 -19.98 -14.65 -23.63
CA SER A 81 -20.56 -15.61 -24.54
C SER A 81 -19.56 -16.43 -25.35
N GLU A 82 -18.29 -16.02 -25.44
CA GLU A 82 -17.23 -16.84 -26.03
C GLU A 82 -16.68 -17.82 -24.98
N ALA A 83 -16.41 -17.33 -23.77
CA ALA A 83 -16.08 -18.15 -22.61
C ALA A 83 -17.10 -19.27 -22.39
N PHE A 84 -18.40 -18.96 -22.44
CA PHE A 84 -19.46 -19.94 -22.26
C PHE A 84 -19.51 -20.96 -23.41
N GLU A 85 -19.29 -20.52 -24.66
CA GLU A 85 -19.21 -21.41 -25.81
C GLU A 85 -18.03 -22.40 -25.69
N LEU A 86 -16.87 -21.94 -25.18
CA LEU A 86 -15.70 -22.77 -24.95
C LEU A 86 -15.95 -23.81 -23.84
N VAL A 87 -16.53 -23.41 -22.71
CA VAL A 87 -16.91 -24.34 -21.62
C VAL A 87 -17.89 -25.40 -22.15
N LEU A 88 -18.92 -25.00 -22.88
CA LEU A 88 -19.88 -25.93 -23.48
C LEU A 88 -19.23 -26.88 -24.49
N LYS A 89 -18.35 -26.39 -25.37
CA LYS A 89 -17.59 -27.23 -26.31
C LYS A 89 -16.76 -28.29 -25.58
N ILE A 90 -16.08 -27.92 -24.49
CA ILE A 90 -15.26 -28.86 -23.71
C ILE A 90 -16.13 -29.93 -23.05
N ILE A 91 -17.23 -29.54 -22.41
CA ILE A 91 -18.22 -30.47 -21.82
C ILE A 91 -18.76 -31.49 -22.84
N HIS A 92 -18.89 -31.10 -24.11
CA HIS A 92 -19.37 -31.96 -25.21
C HIS A 92 -18.24 -32.59 -26.05
N GLY A 93 -17.00 -32.55 -25.57
CA GLY A 93 -15.84 -33.17 -26.23
C GLY A 93 -15.46 -32.54 -27.60
N LYS A 94 -15.93 -31.34 -27.92
CA LYS A 94 -15.72 -30.65 -29.21
C LYS A 94 -14.35 -29.95 -29.28
N THR A 95 -13.29 -30.69 -28.94
CA THR A 95 -11.94 -30.16 -28.67
C THR A 95 -11.26 -29.46 -29.85
N ARG A 96 -11.62 -29.79 -31.10
CA ARG A 96 -11.01 -29.21 -32.32
C ARG A 96 -11.18 -27.69 -32.44
N GLY A 97 -12.20 -27.12 -31.81
CA GLY A 97 -12.49 -25.68 -31.82
C GLY A 97 -12.03 -24.93 -30.56
N ILE A 98 -11.14 -25.52 -29.76
CA ILE A 98 -10.64 -24.93 -28.51
C ILE A 98 -9.27 -24.25 -28.77
N PRO A 99 -9.11 -22.96 -28.42
CA PRO A 99 -7.85 -22.26 -28.59
C PRO A 99 -6.74 -22.91 -27.75
N GLN A 100 -5.54 -22.90 -28.31
CA GLN A 100 -4.37 -23.50 -27.68
C GLN A 100 -3.88 -22.70 -26.48
N ASP A 101 -3.99 -21.38 -26.58
CA ASP A 101 -3.41 -20.38 -25.70
C ASP A 101 -4.49 -19.28 -25.57
N VAL A 102 -4.70 -18.70 -24.38
CA VAL A 102 -5.92 -17.93 -24.03
C VAL A 102 -5.56 -16.72 -23.17
N GLU A 103 -5.97 -15.54 -23.60
CA GLU A 103 -5.76 -14.28 -22.87
C GLU A 103 -6.51 -14.24 -21.53
N LEU A 104 -5.96 -13.50 -20.56
CA LEU A 104 -6.36 -13.61 -19.15
C LEU A 104 -7.82 -13.22 -18.90
N ASP A 105 -8.35 -12.24 -19.64
CA ASP A 105 -9.74 -11.79 -19.54
C ASP A 105 -10.71 -12.92 -19.93
N LEU A 106 -10.44 -13.59 -21.05
CA LEU A 106 -11.20 -14.76 -21.51
C LEU A 106 -11.02 -15.96 -20.55
N LEU A 107 -9.81 -16.16 -20.02
CA LEU A 107 -9.53 -17.21 -19.03
C LEU A 107 -10.26 -16.97 -17.70
N ALA A 108 -10.41 -15.72 -17.26
CA ALA A 108 -11.18 -15.33 -16.09
C ALA A 108 -12.70 -15.45 -16.32
N GLY A 109 -13.17 -15.15 -17.54
CA GLY A 109 -14.55 -15.47 -17.97
C GLY A 109 -14.83 -16.97 -17.90
N ILE A 110 -13.94 -17.80 -18.45
CA ILE A 110 -14.02 -19.27 -18.36
C ILE A 110 -14.01 -19.72 -16.89
N ALA A 111 -13.09 -19.22 -16.06
CA ALA A 111 -13.01 -19.57 -14.64
C ALA A 111 -14.31 -19.22 -13.88
N SER A 112 -14.90 -18.06 -14.16
CA SER A 112 -16.17 -17.63 -13.56
C SER A 112 -17.33 -18.60 -13.87
N ILE A 113 -17.38 -19.10 -15.11
CA ILE A 113 -18.40 -20.05 -15.56
C ILE A 113 -18.11 -21.46 -15.02
N VAL A 114 -16.85 -21.84 -14.86
CA VAL A 114 -16.45 -23.13 -14.27
C VAL A 114 -16.80 -23.25 -12.79
N ASP A 115 -16.65 -22.16 -12.02
CA ASP A 115 -17.05 -22.10 -10.62
C ASP A 115 -18.59 -22.14 -10.47
N ASP A 116 -19.31 -21.32 -11.24
CA ASP A 116 -20.78 -21.32 -11.29
C ASP A 116 -21.37 -22.68 -11.70
N LEU A 117 -20.83 -23.33 -12.74
CA LEU A 117 -21.31 -24.63 -13.20
C LEU A 117 -20.81 -25.79 -12.35
N GLU A 118 -19.87 -25.57 -11.43
CA GLU A 118 -19.20 -26.62 -10.66
C GLU A 118 -18.63 -27.73 -11.57
N CYS A 119 -17.84 -27.37 -12.59
CA CYS A 119 -17.38 -28.28 -13.66
C CYS A 119 -15.85 -28.39 -13.84
N TYR A 120 -15.09 -28.09 -12.79
CA TYR A 120 -13.62 -28.02 -12.75
C TYR A 120 -12.90 -29.19 -13.44
N ASP A 121 -13.34 -30.42 -13.14
CA ASP A 121 -12.73 -31.66 -13.62
C ASP A 121 -12.74 -31.75 -15.16
N ALA A 122 -13.79 -31.25 -15.81
CA ALA A 122 -13.95 -31.29 -17.27
C ALA A 122 -13.01 -30.35 -18.03
N LEU A 123 -12.55 -29.25 -17.41
CA LEU A 123 -11.61 -28.31 -18.02
C LEU A 123 -10.16 -28.48 -17.56
N SER A 124 -9.90 -29.33 -16.56
CA SER A 124 -8.58 -29.59 -15.96
C SER A 124 -7.42 -29.72 -16.96
N PHE A 125 -7.59 -30.45 -18.06
CA PHE A 125 -6.58 -30.63 -19.10
C PHE A 125 -6.26 -29.33 -19.87
N PHE A 126 -7.27 -28.51 -20.16
CA PHE A 126 -7.12 -27.27 -20.90
C PHE A 126 -6.59 -26.14 -20.01
N SER A 127 -7.13 -26.01 -18.79
CA SER A 127 -6.68 -25.01 -17.83
C SER A 127 -5.23 -25.22 -17.39
N GLN A 128 -4.77 -26.47 -17.23
CA GLN A 128 -3.35 -26.76 -17.01
C GLN A 128 -2.46 -26.22 -18.13
N LYS A 129 -2.89 -26.32 -19.40
CA LYS A 129 -2.12 -25.76 -20.53
C LYS A 129 -2.13 -24.23 -20.48
N TRP A 130 -3.29 -23.60 -20.42
CA TRP A 130 -3.40 -22.14 -20.45
C TRP A 130 -2.66 -21.47 -19.28
N LEU A 131 -2.58 -22.12 -18.13
CA LEU A 131 -1.82 -21.65 -16.96
C LEU A 131 -0.29 -21.75 -17.06
N LEU A 132 0.27 -22.38 -18.11
CA LEU A 132 1.72 -22.42 -18.30
C LEU A 132 2.31 -21.01 -18.57
N GLU A 133 1.57 -20.16 -19.29
CA GLU A 133 1.99 -18.80 -19.63
C GLU A 133 2.02 -17.88 -18.38
N TYR A 134 1.13 -18.15 -17.43
CA TYR A 134 1.04 -17.48 -16.12
C TYR A 134 1.92 -18.14 -15.03
N GLY A 135 2.91 -18.94 -15.45
CA GLY A 135 3.83 -19.65 -14.58
C GLY A 135 5.02 -18.80 -14.07
N TRP A 136 6.13 -19.46 -13.76
CA TRP A 136 7.31 -18.89 -13.09
C TRP A 136 8.00 -17.73 -13.83
N THR A 137 7.74 -17.57 -15.13
CA THR A 137 8.27 -16.48 -15.97
C THR A 137 7.33 -15.28 -16.09
N TYR A 138 6.10 -15.38 -15.57
CA TYR A 138 5.11 -14.32 -15.68
C TYR A 138 5.42 -13.16 -14.72
N THR A 139 5.41 -11.92 -15.22
CA THR A 139 5.63 -10.73 -14.39
C THR A 139 4.31 -10.32 -13.71
N LEU A 140 4.13 -10.74 -12.46
CA LEU A 140 2.93 -10.42 -11.68
C LEU A 140 2.75 -8.90 -11.45
N PRO A 141 1.50 -8.40 -11.37
CA PRO A 141 1.21 -7.01 -11.02
C PRO A 141 1.91 -6.55 -9.73
N GLN A 142 2.26 -5.27 -9.65
CA GLN A 142 2.88 -4.64 -8.46
C GLN A 142 1.92 -3.69 -7.74
N SER A 143 0.62 -3.87 -7.97
CA SER A 143 -0.49 -3.09 -7.39
C SER A 143 -1.75 -3.94 -7.42
N VAL A 144 -2.78 -3.53 -6.66
CA VAL A 144 -4.12 -4.12 -6.79
C VAL A 144 -4.80 -3.55 -8.03
N ASN A 145 -5.10 -4.43 -8.98
CA ASN A 145 -5.82 -4.13 -10.20
C ASN A 145 -6.64 -5.37 -10.64
N GLU A 146 -7.40 -5.22 -11.72
CA GLU A 146 -8.22 -6.29 -12.29
C GLU A 146 -7.38 -7.53 -12.65
N THR A 147 -6.22 -7.36 -13.28
CA THR A 147 -5.26 -8.44 -13.58
C THR A 147 -4.92 -9.28 -12.35
N LEU A 148 -4.70 -8.66 -11.19
CA LEU A 148 -4.42 -9.38 -9.95
C LEU A 148 -5.63 -10.17 -9.45
N ALA A 149 -6.83 -9.61 -9.57
CA ALA A 149 -8.09 -10.28 -9.20
C ALA A 149 -8.39 -11.47 -10.13
N GLN A 150 -8.22 -11.29 -11.45
CA GLN A 150 -8.30 -12.35 -12.46
C GLN A 150 -7.32 -13.49 -12.13
N LEU A 151 -6.04 -13.19 -11.84
CA LEU A 151 -5.05 -14.20 -11.47
C LEU A 151 -5.41 -14.92 -10.15
N ILE A 152 -6.03 -14.25 -9.17
CA ILE A 152 -6.53 -14.89 -7.95
C ILE A 152 -7.68 -15.85 -8.26
N LEU A 153 -8.67 -15.43 -9.07
CA LEU A 153 -9.80 -16.28 -9.48
C LEU A 153 -9.31 -17.51 -10.26
N VAL A 154 -8.56 -17.29 -11.34
CA VAL A 154 -8.10 -18.33 -12.27
C VAL A 154 -7.21 -19.36 -11.55
N SER A 155 -6.32 -18.91 -10.67
CA SER A 155 -5.45 -19.83 -9.90
C SER A 155 -6.18 -20.58 -8.80
N PHE A 156 -7.23 -20.00 -8.22
CA PHE A 156 -8.14 -20.69 -7.30
C PHE A 156 -8.93 -21.78 -8.04
N VAL A 157 -9.74 -21.41 -9.04
CA VAL A 157 -10.67 -22.31 -9.77
C VAL A 157 -9.96 -23.48 -10.46
N PHE A 158 -8.72 -23.28 -10.94
CA PHE A 158 -7.96 -24.31 -11.65
C PHE A 158 -6.83 -24.94 -10.81
N GLY A 159 -6.84 -24.78 -9.49
CA GLY A 159 -5.94 -25.56 -8.60
C GLY A 159 -4.47 -25.13 -8.58
N ASN A 160 -4.09 -23.98 -9.15
CA ASN A 160 -2.70 -23.55 -9.24
C ASN A 160 -2.22 -22.85 -7.95
N ALA A 161 -1.87 -23.66 -6.95
CA ALA A 161 -1.44 -23.20 -5.63
C ALA A 161 -0.24 -22.22 -5.66
N ALA A 162 0.68 -22.35 -6.63
CA ALA A 162 1.85 -21.48 -6.72
C ALA A 162 1.50 -20.07 -7.21
N LEU A 163 0.62 -19.98 -8.23
CA LEU A 163 0.09 -18.69 -8.71
C LEU A 163 -0.85 -18.07 -7.66
N PHE A 164 -1.72 -18.87 -7.04
CA PHE A 164 -2.63 -18.42 -5.98
C PHE A 164 -1.88 -17.82 -4.80
N GLN A 165 -0.85 -18.51 -4.29
CA GLN A 165 0.00 -17.99 -3.22
C GLN A 165 0.73 -16.71 -3.66
N SER A 166 1.23 -16.65 -4.90
CA SER A 166 1.99 -15.47 -5.36
C SER A 166 1.09 -14.23 -5.53
N SER A 167 -0.09 -14.39 -6.14
CA SER A 167 -1.05 -13.29 -6.35
C SER A 167 -1.71 -12.83 -5.05
N THR A 168 -2.14 -13.75 -4.19
CA THR A 168 -2.70 -13.37 -2.87
C THR A 168 -1.66 -12.70 -1.97
N ARG A 169 -0.37 -13.07 -2.07
CA ARG A 169 0.72 -12.37 -1.37
C ARG A 169 0.86 -10.91 -1.81
N ILE A 170 0.70 -10.62 -3.10
CA ILE A 170 0.71 -9.25 -3.63
C ILE A 170 -0.50 -8.48 -3.11
N ALA A 171 -1.70 -9.09 -3.16
CA ALA A 171 -2.91 -8.48 -2.59
C ALA A 171 -2.74 -8.09 -1.11
N ILE A 172 -2.20 -9.00 -0.28
CA ILE A 172 -1.90 -8.72 1.14
C ILE A 172 -0.94 -7.53 1.31
N ARG A 173 0.04 -7.35 0.41
CA ARG A 173 1.01 -6.25 0.48
C ARG A 173 0.45 -4.91 0.01
N CYS A 174 -0.28 -4.93 -1.11
CA CYS A 174 -0.64 -3.75 -1.89
C CYS A 174 -2.06 -3.22 -1.63
N SER A 175 -2.98 -4.03 -1.07
CA SER A 175 -4.30 -3.54 -0.64
C SER A 175 -4.17 -2.48 0.45
N SER A 176 -5.06 -1.49 0.43
CA SER A 176 -5.19 -0.48 1.50
C SER A 176 -6.40 -0.72 2.43
N ASP A 177 -7.35 -1.51 1.93
CA ASP A 177 -8.72 -1.73 2.41
C ASP A 177 -9.20 -3.08 1.84
N ALA A 178 -10.48 -3.42 1.97
CA ALA A 178 -11.08 -4.62 1.40
C ALA A 178 -10.78 -4.78 -0.11
N LEU A 179 -10.45 -6.00 -0.54
CA LEU A 179 -10.00 -6.26 -1.91
C LEU A 179 -11.14 -6.03 -2.93
N PRO A 180 -10.98 -5.12 -3.91
CA PRO A 180 -11.92 -5.01 -5.03
C PRO A 180 -11.87 -6.29 -5.89
N THR A 181 -13.04 -6.88 -6.17
CA THR A 181 -13.15 -8.10 -6.98
C THR A 181 -13.34 -7.85 -8.47
N PHE A 182 -13.60 -6.60 -8.89
CA PHE A 182 -13.83 -6.23 -10.30
C PHE A 182 -14.95 -7.08 -10.97
N GLU A 183 -16.09 -7.21 -10.27
CA GLU A 183 -17.24 -8.04 -10.66
C GLU A 183 -16.98 -9.57 -10.75
N LEU A 184 -15.73 -10.03 -10.57
CA LEU A 184 -15.37 -11.44 -10.57
C LEU A 184 -15.93 -12.20 -9.33
N PRO A 185 -16.29 -13.50 -9.48
CA PRO A 185 -16.81 -14.34 -8.39
C PRO A 185 -15.71 -14.84 -7.43
N ILE A 186 -14.84 -13.95 -6.93
CA ILE A 186 -13.86 -14.31 -5.91
C ILE A 186 -14.57 -14.50 -4.57
N ARG A 187 -14.40 -15.69 -3.96
CA ARG A 187 -15.03 -16.04 -2.68
C ARG A 187 -14.70 -15.03 -1.58
N ALA A 188 -15.71 -14.69 -0.77
CA ALA A 188 -15.56 -13.76 0.34
C ALA A 188 -14.62 -14.23 1.45
N ASP A 189 -14.40 -15.54 1.61
CA ASP A 189 -13.41 -16.04 2.57
C ASP A 189 -11.97 -15.78 2.11
N ILE A 190 -11.68 -15.91 0.81
CA ILE A 190 -10.37 -15.54 0.22
C ILE A 190 -10.09 -14.04 0.43
N THR A 191 -11.06 -13.17 0.15
CA THR A 191 -10.87 -11.71 0.32
C THR A 191 -10.76 -11.30 1.80
N ASN A 192 -11.54 -11.91 2.69
CA ASN A 192 -11.40 -11.72 4.13
C ASN A 192 -10.04 -12.18 4.65
N HIS A 193 -9.54 -13.35 4.25
CA HIS A 193 -8.22 -13.85 4.67
C HIS A 193 -7.04 -13.00 4.17
N ILE A 194 -7.17 -12.36 3.00
CA ILE A 194 -6.22 -11.35 2.52
C ILE A 194 -6.21 -10.14 3.47
N GLU A 195 -7.39 -9.63 3.83
CA GLU A 195 -7.56 -8.46 4.69
C GLU A 195 -7.10 -8.74 6.14
N ASP A 196 -7.49 -9.87 6.73
CA ASP A 196 -7.00 -10.29 8.05
C ASP A 196 -5.48 -10.44 8.09
N SER A 197 -4.87 -10.97 7.02
CA SER A 197 -3.42 -11.09 6.91
C SER A 197 -2.72 -9.73 6.80
N ARG A 198 -3.31 -8.77 6.08
CA ARG A 198 -2.86 -7.37 6.01
C ARG A 198 -2.94 -6.72 7.39
N ALA A 199 -4.11 -6.74 8.01
CA ALA A 199 -4.39 -6.12 9.30
C ALA A 199 -3.57 -6.75 10.45
N ALA A 200 -3.40 -8.07 10.49
CA ALA A 200 -2.55 -8.74 11.47
C ALA A 200 -1.07 -8.34 11.34
N THR A 201 -0.59 -8.08 10.12
CA THR A 201 0.80 -7.64 9.87
C THR A 201 0.99 -6.16 10.22
N LEU A 202 0.02 -5.29 9.90
CA LEU A 202 0.03 -3.87 10.31
C LEU A 202 0.00 -3.74 11.84
N GLN A 203 -0.91 -4.47 12.50
CA GLN A 203 -0.94 -4.55 13.97
C GLN A 203 0.40 -5.03 14.56
N TYR A 204 1.02 -6.05 13.96
CA TYR A 204 2.33 -6.52 14.39
C TYR A 204 3.41 -5.44 14.25
N LEU A 205 3.41 -4.64 13.17
CA LEU A 205 4.35 -3.53 13.01
C LEU A 205 4.13 -2.45 14.07
N ILE A 206 2.90 -1.98 14.25
CA ILE A 206 2.52 -0.95 15.25
C ILE A 206 2.97 -1.39 16.65
N ASN A 207 2.51 -2.56 17.12
CA ASN A 207 2.85 -3.09 18.45
C ASN A 207 4.37 -3.30 18.66
N ARG A 208 5.17 -3.40 17.60
CA ARG A 208 6.64 -3.51 17.68
C ARG A 208 7.36 -2.17 17.64
N LEU A 209 6.75 -1.14 17.06
CA LEU A 209 7.23 0.25 17.09
C LEU A 209 6.86 0.94 18.41
N ASP A 210 5.66 0.71 18.94
CA ASP A 210 5.26 1.17 20.28
C ASP A 210 6.21 0.58 21.34
N LYS A 211 6.49 -0.73 21.26
CA LYS A 211 7.49 -1.36 22.13
C LYS A 211 8.92 -0.83 21.92
N LEU A 212 9.26 -0.28 20.75
CA LEU A 212 10.55 0.39 20.53
C LEU A 212 10.56 1.77 21.21
N GLN A 213 9.44 2.50 21.16
CA GLN A 213 9.21 3.75 21.90
C GLN A 213 9.36 3.53 23.41
N ASP A 214 8.70 2.52 23.97
CA ASP A 214 8.79 2.15 25.39
C ASP A 214 10.24 1.89 25.82
N ASN A 215 10.96 1.04 25.06
CA ASN A 215 12.35 0.72 25.39
C ASN A 215 13.30 1.93 25.34
N LEU A 216 12.99 2.97 24.54
CA LEU A 216 13.73 4.24 24.54
C LEU A 216 13.39 5.11 25.76
N LEU A 217 12.10 5.19 26.13
CA LEU A 217 11.62 5.92 27.32
C LEU A 217 12.13 5.30 28.63
N GLU A 218 12.04 3.97 28.73
CA GLU A 218 12.53 3.17 29.87
C GLU A 218 14.06 3.05 29.91
N GLN A 219 14.78 3.70 29.00
CA GLN A 219 16.25 3.74 28.94
C GLN A 219 16.93 2.38 28.69
N LYS A 220 16.20 1.41 28.14
CA LYS A 220 16.68 0.07 27.76
C LYS A 220 17.48 0.06 26.45
N LEU A 221 17.32 1.10 25.62
CA LEU A 221 18.02 1.31 24.35
C LEU A 221 18.58 2.74 24.27
N GLY A 222 19.60 2.95 23.42
CA GLY A 222 20.28 4.25 23.22
C GLY A 222 21.26 4.59 24.36
N CYS A 223 22.49 4.97 24.01
CA CYS A 223 23.59 5.01 24.99
C CYS A 223 23.57 6.22 25.96
N SER A 224 23.08 7.39 25.55
CA SER A 224 22.95 8.58 26.43
C SER A 224 21.53 9.15 26.42
N HIS A 225 21.20 10.03 27.36
CA HIS A 225 19.88 10.69 27.40
C HIS A 225 19.58 11.46 26.10
N GLY A 226 20.50 12.31 25.63
CA GLY A 226 20.32 13.04 24.38
C GLY A 226 20.24 12.13 23.14
N CYS A 227 20.99 11.02 23.13
CA CYS A 227 20.87 9.98 22.11
C CYS A 227 19.47 9.34 22.11
N ARG A 228 18.92 8.99 23.29
CA ARG A 228 17.55 8.46 23.43
C ARG A 228 16.51 9.46 22.95
N SER A 229 16.61 10.72 23.36
CA SER A 229 15.69 11.80 22.94
C SER A 229 15.74 12.04 21.43
N MET A 230 16.90 11.95 20.78
CA MET A 230 17.00 12.00 19.32
C MET A 230 16.33 10.79 18.66
N LEU A 231 16.68 9.56 19.07
CA LEU A 231 16.12 8.33 18.49
C LEU A 231 14.60 8.28 18.62
N LEU A 232 14.06 8.70 19.76
CA LEU A 232 12.63 8.84 20.02
C LEU A 232 11.99 9.91 19.12
N GLY A 233 12.63 11.08 18.98
CA GLY A 233 12.16 12.15 18.10
C GLY A 233 12.09 11.73 16.63
N THR A 234 13.12 11.04 16.13
CA THR A 234 13.13 10.45 14.78
C THR A 234 12.06 9.37 14.65
N LEU A 235 11.94 8.44 15.62
CA LEU A 235 10.92 7.38 15.59
C LEU A 235 9.50 7.95 15.46
N LEU A 236 9.15 8.96 16.26
CA LEU A 236 7.85 9.62 16.21
C LEU A 236 7.60 10.37 14.89
N GLN A 237 8.63 10.98 14.31
CA GLN A 237 8.54 11.64 12.99
C GLN A 237 8.29 10.63 11.87
N GLU A 238 9.01 9.51 11.87
CA GLU A 238 8.92 8.47 10.85
C GLU A 238 7.63 7.65 10.97
N MET A 239 7.18 7.32 12.20
CA MET A 239 5.86 6.75 12.43
C MET A 239 4.75 7.70 11.95
N LYS A 240 4.88 9.01 12.18
CA LYS A 240 3.92 10.00 11.68
C LYS A 240 3.93 10.09 10.15
N ALA A 241 5.10 10.03 9.50
CA ALA A 241 5.23 10.00 8.04
C ALA A 241 4.57 8.73 7.44
N ALA A 242 4.76 7.58 8.09
CA ALA A 242 4.13 6.31 7.73
C ALA A 242 2.65 6.20 8.14
N LYS A 243 2.02 7.28 8.66
CA LYS A 243 0.65 7.32 9.20
C LYS A 243 0.37 6.32 10.36
N LEU A 244 1.40 5.92 11.09
CA LEU A 244 1.33 5.06 12.28
C LEU A 244 1.32 5.83 13.61
N TYR A 245 1.38 7.17 13.59
CA TYR A 245 1.30 8.01 14.78
C TYR A 245 0.32 9.19 14.61
N PRO A 246 -0.71 9.35 15.47
CA PRO A 246 -1.08 8.43 16.56
C PRO A 246 -1.46 7.03 16.04
N PRO A 247 -1.38 5.97 16.86
CA PRO A 247 -1.66 4.61 16.42
C PRO A 247 -3.04 4.49 15.75
N PRO A 248 -3.11 4.03 14.48
CA PRO A 248 -4.37 3.84 13.78
C PRO A 248 -5.10 2.61 14.31
N GLU A 249 -6.43 2.59 14.20
CA GLU A 249 -7.27 1.45 14.57
C GLU A 249 -7.54 0.51 13.38
N ARG A 250 -7.96 -0.73 13.65
CA ARG A 250 -8.43 -1.67 12.63
C ARG A 250 -9.68 -1.11 11.92
N PRO A 251 -9.84 -1.28 10.60
CA PRO A 251 -9.06 -2.15 9.70
C PRO A 251 -7.80 -1.49 9.11
N PHE A 252 -7.30 -0.37 9.64
CA PHE A 252 -6.14 0.35 9.07
C PHE A 252 -6.37 0.80 7.61
N SER A 253 -7.54 1.37 7.34
CA SER A 253 -7.92 1.89 6.02
C SER A 253 -6.91 2.89 5.45
N SER A 254 -6.78 2.91 4.11
CA SER A 254 -5.77 3.69 3.37
C SER A 254 -4.30 3.32 3.61
N LEU A 255 -3.98 2.25 4.36
CA LEU A 255 -2.60 1.81 4.65
C LEU A 255 -2.25 0.50 3.94
N THR A 256 -1.29 0.56 3.01
CA THR A 256 -0.70 -0.65 2.40
C THR A 256 0.57 -1.04 3.15
N LEU A 257 0.87 -2.35 3.20
CA LEU A 257 2.10 -2.83 3.85
C LEU A 257 3.35 -2.37 3.10
N ASP A 258 3.31 -2.30 1.77
CA ASP A 258 4.46 -1.82 0.97
C ASP A 258 4.82 -0.36 1.28
N LEU A 259 3.83 0.54 1.38
CA LEU A 259 4.10 1.95 1.70
C LEU A 259 4.65 2.12 3.11
N VAL A 260 4.09 1.40 4.08
CA VAL A 260 4.55 1.42 5.47
C VAL A 260 5.97 0.85 5.61
N ILE A 261 6.24 -0.34 5.03
CA ILE A 261 7.55 -0.98 5.11
C ILE A 261 8.61 -0.16 4.37
N LYS A 262 8.28 0.43 3.21
CA LYS A 262 9.19 1.32 2.49
C LYS A 262 9.53 2.56 3.32
N SER A 263 8.52 3.28 3.82
CA SER A 263 8.72 4.48 4.65
C SER A 263 9.62 4.18 5.86
N LEU A 264 9.40 3.05 6.55
CA LEU A 264 10.19 2.65 7.71
C LEU A 264 11.60 2.13 7.35
N ARG A 265 11.85 1.74 6.09
CA ARG A 265 13.18 1.28 5.62
C ARG A 265 14.04 2.42 5.09
N ASP A 266 13.42 3.48 4.56
CA ASP A 266 14.11 4.66 4.04
C ASP A 266 14.59 5.63 5.16
N VAL A 267 14.14 5.41 6.40
CA VAL A 267 14.49 6.13 7.65
C VAL A 267 15.96 6.53 7.76
N GLN A 268 16.21 7.81 8.06
CA GLN A 268 17.56 8.35 8.27
C GLN A 268 17.72 8.91 9.69
N SER A 269 18.65 8.34 10.47
CA SER A 269 18.99 8.88 11.79
C SER A 269 19.96 10.05 11.68
N PRO A 270 19.69 11.19 12.36
CA PRO A 270 20.65 12.29 12.45
C PRO A 270 21.96 11.85 13.11
N LYS A 271 23.07 12.52 12.79
CA LYS A 271 24.36 12.28 13.45
C LYS A 271 24.38 12.99 14.79
N TYR A 272 24.25 12.27 15.89
CA TYR A 272 24.30 12.84 17.24
C TYR A 272 25.74 13.05 17.74
N PHE A 273 25.97 14.17 18.44
CA PHE A 273 27.22 14.53 19.10
C PHE A 273 26.90 15.04 20.51
N SER A 274 27.76 14.74 21.50
CA SER A 274 27.66 15.26 22.87
C SER A 274 29.03 15.56 23.46
N SER A 275 29.09 16.06 24.70
CA SER A 275 30.34 16.07 25.46
C SER A 275 30.81 14.64 25.73
N VAL A 276 32.12 14.48 25.97
CA VAL A 276 32.72 13.20 26.39
C VAL A 276 32.08 12.67 27.66
N GLY A 277 31.75 13.56 28.62
CA GLY A 277 31.15 13.19 29.90
C GLY A 277 29.73 12.61 29.81
N ASP A 278 28.96 12.97 28.78
CA ASP A 278 27.59 12.49 28.57
C ASP A 278 27.53 11.10 27.91
N SER A 279 28.69 10.54 27.55
CA SER A 279 28.81 9.31 26.76
C SER A 279 29.37 8.16 27.59
N PRO A 280 28.69 6.99 27.67
CA PRO A 280 29.30 5.80 28.24
C PRO A 280 30.59 5.43 27.50
N SER A 281 31.63 5.09 28.27
CA SER A 281 32.96 4.75 27.78
C SER A 281 32.92 3.68 26.68
N GLY A 282 33.41 4.01 25.48
CA GLY A 282 33.61 3.09 24.36
C GLY A 282 32.67 3.25 23.15
N ASN A 283 31.52 3.94 23.29
CA ASN A 283 30.46 3.89 22.25
C ASN A 283 30.52 4.99 21.16
N HIS A 284 31.64 5.71 20.99
CA HIS A 284 31.74 6.86 20.07
C HIS A 284 32.66 6.67 18.85
N SER A 285 32.30 7.26 17.71
CA SER A 285 32.97 7.05 16.40
C SER A 285 34.18 7.97 16.15
N GLY A 286 34.71 8.61 17.20
CA GLY A 286 35.74 9.64 17.11
C GLY A 286 35.52 10.76 18.12
N MET A 287 36.51 11.66 18.20
CA MET A 287 36.52 12.82 19.09
C MET A 287 36.96 14.06 18.31
N TRP A 288 36.19 15.14 18.42
CA TRP A 288 36.43 16.43 17.76
C TRP A 288 36.81 17.47 18.80
N ARG A 289 37.92 18.19 18.59
CA ARG A 289 38.36 19.29 19.45
C ARG A 289 37.94 20.64 18.88
N PHE A 290 37.38 21.49 19.73
CA PHE A 290 37.22 22.90 19.41
C PHE A 290 38.49 23.66 19.77
N PHE A 291 39.02 24.42 18.81
CA PHE A 291 40.06 25.40 19.06
C PHE A 291 39.40 26.78 19.08
N HIS A 292 39.21 27.36 20.27
CA HIS A 292 38.87 28.77 20.37
C HIS A 292 40.08 29.60 19.94
N GLN A 293 40.02 30.15 18.73
CA GLN A 293 40.92 31.21 18.31
C GLN A 293 40.53 32.48 19.09
N PRO A 294 41.39 33.01 19.98
CA PRO A 294 41.02 34.16 20.78
C PRO A 294 40.81 35.38 19.88
N PHE A 295 39.69 36.08 20.07
CA PHE A 295 39.47 37.38 19.44
C PHE A 295 40.45 38.39 20.04
N SER A 296 41.60 38.57 19.39
CA SER A 296 42.44 39.74 19.62
C SER A 296 41.63 40.98 19.25
N PRO A 297 41.31 41.90 20.18
CA PRO A 297 40.71 43.17 19.80
C PRO A 297 41.68 43.91 18.86
N PRO A 298 41.19 44.62 17.83
CA PRO A 298 42.06 45.38 16.95
C PRO A 298 42.84 46.39 17.79
N ALA A 299 44.17 46.35 17.67
CA ALA A 299 45.03 47.28 18.41
C ALA A 299 44.65 48.72 18.06
N PHE A 300 44.50 49.57 19.09
CA PHE A 300 44.31 51.01 18.91
C PHE A 300 45.55 51.61 18.24
N GLN A 301 45.55 51.64 16.91
CA GLN A 301 46.52 52.40 16.14
C GLN A 301 46.22 53.88 16.35
N SER A 302 47.18 54.59 16.95
CA SER A 302 47.16 56.04 17.07
C SER A 302 47.09 56.69 15.69
N THR A 303 46.36 57.81 15.63
CA THR A 303 46.05 58.61 14.44
C THR A 303 47.20 58.78 13.45
N PRO A 304 46.89 58.66 12.15
CA PRO A 304 47.23 59.78 11.25
C PRO A 304 46.02 60.30 10.45
N SER A 305 45.95 61.61 10.30
CA SER A 305 45.05 62.33 9.37
C SER A 305 45.90 62.91 8.21
N PRO A 306 45.33 63.24 7.04
CA PRO A 306 45.39 62.29 5.93
C PRO A 306 45.92 62.89 4.61
N SER A 307 46.20 62.06 3.60
CA SER A 307 46.12 62.48 2.17
C SER A 307 46.05 61.33 1.16
N PHE A 308 44.91 61.28 0.47
CA PHE A 308 44.70 61.09 -0.98
C PHE A 308 45.51 60.08 -1.82
N LEU A 309 44.74 59.08 -2.31
CA LEU A 309 44.50 58.73 -3.73
C LEU A 309 45.39 57.74 -4.51
N ALA A 310 44.65 57.02 -5.38
CA ALA A 310 45.04 56.29 -6.59
C ALA A 310 45.88 55.00 -6.43
N LEU A 311 45.89 54.06 -7.39
CA LEU A 311 44.88 53.53 -8.35
C LEU A 311 45.59 52.39 -9.12
N HIS A 312 44.90 51.28 -9.46
CA HIS A 312 45.40 50.21 -10.36
C HIS A 312 46.64 49.42 -9.83
N SER A 313 47.05 48.25 -10.36
CA SER A 313 46.58 47.41 -11.50
C SER A 313 47.05 45.95 -11.38
N GLN A 314 46.27 45.01 -11.98
CA GLN A 314 46.69 43.72 -12.60
C GLN A 314 47.32 42.63 -11.67
N ALA A 315 46.82 41.39 -11.63
CA ALA A 315 46.89 40.27 -12.60
C ALA A 315 48.28 39.54 -12.60
N ARG A 316 48.46 38.26 -12.97
CA ARG A 316 47.67 37.33 -13.82
C ARG A 316 48.19 35.87 -13.73
N SER A 317 47.32 34.84 -13.81
CA SER A 317 47.51 33.52 -14.52
C SER A 317 46.36 32.56 -14.15
N GLN A 318 45.54 32.01 -15.07
CA GLN A 318 45.80 30.94 -16.09
C GLN A 318 46.09 29.56 -15.45
N THR A 319 45.48 28.42 -15.84
CA THR A 319 44.48 28.01 -16.90
C THR A 319 43.44 27.04 -16.26
N ASN A 320 42.51 26.27 -16.85
CA ASN A 320 41.93 25.96 -18.19
C ASN A 320 40.57 25.19 -17.91
N ALA A 321 39.64 24.80 -18.81
CA ALA A 321 39.38 24.94 -20.25
C ALA A 321 37.83 24.81 -20.51
N ALA A 322 37.39 24.22 -21.64
CA ALA A 322 35.99 23.98 -22.08
C ALA A 322 35.97 22.87 -23.17
N PRO A 323 34.95 22.66 -24.07
CA PRO A 323 33.54 23.14 -24.19
C PRO A 323 32.54 21.92 -24.18
N ARG A 324 31.27 21.89 -24.62
CA ARG A 324 30.31 22.69 -25.46
C ARG A 324 28.88 22.55 -24.85
N GLY A 325 27.80 23.23 -25.26
CA GLY A 325 27.58 24.33 -26.22
C GLY A 325 26.38 24.13 -27.17
N ALA A 326 25.58 25.19 -27.43
CA ALA A 326 24.40 25.31 -28.33
C ALA A 326 23.05 24.66 -27.88
N SER A 327 21.84 25.16 -28.19
CA SER A 327 21.35 26.48 -28.68
C SER A 327 19.80 26.59 -28.70
N GLY A 328 19.21 27.80 -28.57
CA GLY A 328 17.90 28.18 -29.19
C GLY A 328 16.70 28.57 -28.29
N GLY A 329 15.91 29.58 -28.69
CA GLY A 329 14.68 30.10 -28.01
C GLY A 329 14.94 31.23 -26.99
N PHE A 330 14.36 32.45 -26.97
CA PHE A 330 13.40 33.24 -27.81
C PHE A 330 11.90 33.31 -27.41
N LEU A 331 11.37 34.56 -27.35
CA LEU A 331 10.01 35.05 -26.94
C LEU A 331 9.59 34.77 -25.48
N GLY A 332 8.89 35.65 -24.75
CA GLY A 332 8.45 37.04 -24.95
C GLY A 332 7.93 37.61 -23.59
N GLY A 333 7.82 38.93 -23.40
CA GLY A 333 7.58 39.51 -22.05
C GLY A 333 6.46 40.56 -21.98
N SER A 334 5.99 40.92 -20.78
CA SER A 334 5.25 42.17 -20.49
C SER A 334 5.15 42.55 -19.00
N THR A 335 5.42 43.84 -18.76
CA THR A 335 4.94 44.79 -17.72
C THR A 335 4.16 44.35 -16.47
N VAL A 336 4.57 44.95 -15.33
CA VAL A 336 3.79 45.12 -14.09
C VAL A 336 2.81 46.31 -14.23
N PRO A 337 1.68 46.33 -13.49
CA PRO A 337 1.41 47.50 -12.63
C PRO A 337 0.88 47.15 -11.22
N GLN A 338 0.97 48.12 -10.30
CA GLN A 338 0.42 48.07 -8.92
C GLN A 338 -0.87 48.89 -8.75
N SER A 339 -1.73 48.47 -7.82
CA SER A 339 -2.73 49.29 -7.11
C SER A 339 -3.04 48.57 -5.76
N LYS A 340 -3.30 49.15 -4.56
CA LYS A 340 -3.88 50.42 -4.07
C LYS A 340 -5.36 50.59 -4.44
N THR A 341 -6.33 50.85 -3.56
CA THR A 341 -6.41 51.10 -2.08
C THR A 341 -7.86 50.74 -1.64
N ALA A 342 -8.40 50.87 -0.40
CA ALA A 342 -8.07 51.61 0.83
C ALA A 342 -8.66 50.88 2.07
N SER A 343 -8.08 50.95 3.28
CA SER A 343 -8.43 51.82 4.44
C SER A 343 -9.84 51.67 5.07
N GLY A 344 -9.91 51.54 6.40
CA GLY A 344 -11.15 51.55 7.19
C GLY A 344 -10.91 51.34 8.69
N ASP A 345 -10.63 52.41 9.44
CA ASP A 345 -10.29 52.38 10.86
C ASP A 345 -11.51 52.29 11.81
N ALA A 346 -11.34 51.66 12.97
CA ALA A 346 -12.11 51.97 14.18
C ALA A 346 -11.36 51.53 15.47
N SER A 347 -11.26 52.45 16.44
CA SER A 347 -10.62 52.28 17.75
C SER A 347 -11.44 51.45 18.76
N GLY A 348 -10.76 50.90 19.79
CA GLY A 348 -11.40 50.37 21.01
C GLY A 348 -11.98 51.48 21.92
N PRO A 349 -12.41 51.18 23.18
CA PRO A 349 -11.40 50.87 24.20
C PRO A 349 -11.80 49.94 25.39
N ALA A 350 -10.75 49.49 26.10
CA ALA A 350 -10.58 49.36 27.57
C ALA A 350 -11.66 48.78 28.54
N SER A 351 -11.15 47.90 29.41
CA SER A 351 -11.37 47.80 30.88
C SER A 351 -12.64 47.14 31.46
N GLY A 352 -12.45 46.41 32.57
CA GLY A 352 -13.51 45.81 33.39
C GLY A 352 -13.03 44.56 34.14
N GLY A 353 -12.66 44.70 35.41
CA GLY A 353 -12.28 43.57 36.30
C GLY A 353 -13.17 43.51 37.54
N ILE A 354 -13.42 42.31 38.08
CA ILE A 354 -14.27 42.08 39.27
C ILE A 354 -13.56 41.13 40.27
N PHE A 355 -13.85 41.32 41.55
CA PHE A 355 -13.15 40.78 42.73
C PHE A 355 -13.65 39.40 43.21
N GLY A 356 -12.78 38.72 43.97
CA GLY A 356 -13.16 37.72 44.98
C GLY A 356 -11.99 36.81 45.36
N GLY A 357 -11.56 36.66 46.61
CA GLY A 357 -11.91 37.40 47.84
C GLY A 357 -11.05 36.88 49.01
N SER A 358 -10.46 37.78 49.80
CA SER A 358 -9.41 37.40 50.76
C SER A 358 -9.93 36.77 52.05
N ALA A 359 -9.23 35.76 52.55
CA ALA A 359 -9.22 35.38 53.96
C ALA A 359 -7.77 35.16 54.40
N GLY A 360 -7.37 35.74 55.53
CA GLY A 360 -6.02 35.61 56.04
C GLY A 360 -5.92 35.99 57.51
N PHE A 361 -4.97 35.38 58.21
CA PHE A 361 -4.48 35.77 59.52
C PHE A 361 -2.96 35.59 59.53
N GLY A 362 -2.25 36.45 60.26
CA GLY A 362 -0.78 36.41 60.26
C GLY A 362 -0.16 37.08 61.48
N ALA A 363 1.07 36.67 61.78
CA ALA A 363 2.00 37.23 62.77
C ALA A 363 3.35 36.48 62.61
N ALA A 364 4.52 37.02 62.97
CA ALA A 364 4.94 38.41 63.06
C ALA A 364 6.49 38.46 63.02
N SER A 365 7.04 39.55 62.50
CA SER A 365 8.42 40.07 62.69
C SER A 365 9.56 39.16 63.20
N LYS A 366 10.62 39.07 62.39
CA LYS A 366 11.93 39.66 62.77
C LYS A 366 12.88 39.76 61.57
N SER A 367 13.57 40.90 61.46
CA SER A 367 14.73 41.08 60.59
C SER A 367 16.01 40.84 61.39
N GLN A 368 16.95 40.08 60.83
CA GLN A 368 18.35 40.06 61.26
C GLN A 368 19.25 39.82 60.05
N THR A 369 20.27 40.67 59.92
CA THR A 369 21.23 40.67 58.81
C THR A 369 22.49 39.91 59.20
N SER A 370 22.75 38.77 58.56
CA SER A 370 24.09 38.15 58.56
C SER A 370 24.23 37.11 57.44
N ASP A 371 24.79 37.54 56.31
CA ASP A 371 25.75 36.71 55.57
C ASP A 371 27.03 36.54 56.43
N PRO A 372 27.93 35.55 56.19
CA PRO A 372 28.23 34.97 54.88
C PRO A 372 28.36 33.43 54.82
N PHE A 373 28.70 32.95 53.61
CA PHE A 373 29.15 31.59 53.27
C PHE A 373 28.12 30.45 53.36
N ARG A 374 27.28 30.38 52.32
CA ARG A 374 27.05 29.09 51.65
C ARG A 374 27.58 29.18 50.22
N ALA A 375 28.39 28.21 49.81
CA ALA A 375 29.06 28.26 48.51
C ALA A 375 28.02 28.24 47.37
N VAL A 376 27.98 29.32 46.59
CA VAL A 376 27.35 29.30 45.27
C VAL A 376 28.27 28.47 44.38
N VAL A 377 27.86 27.22 44.10
CA VAL A 377 28.47 26.44 43.02
C VAL A 377 28.01 27.08 41.72
N THR A 378 28.78 28.05 41.24
CA THR A 378 28.68 28.52 39.86
C THR A 378 29.09 27.36 38.97
N ASN A 379 28.12 26.60 38.47
CA ASN A 379 28.32 25.74 37.32
C ASN A 379 28.68 26.64 36.13
N ASN A 380 29.98 26.89 35.94
CA ASN A 380 30.48 27.42 34.69
C ASN A 380 30.19 26.37 33.63
N GLU A 381 29.18 26.61 32.79
CA GLU A 381 28.94 25.84 31.57
C GLU A 381 30.02 26.19 30.54
N GLU A 382 31.28 25.83 30.84
CA GLU A 382 32.36 25.89 29.88
C GLU A 382 32.02 25.01 28.68
N GLN A 383 32.12 25.58 27.47
CA GLN A 383 31.78 24.84 26.26
C GLN A 383 32.66 23.57 26.15
N PRO A 384 32.08 22.41 25.83
CA PRO A 384 32.80 21.14 25.90
C PRO A 384 33.94 21.12 24.88
N GLN A 385 35.18 21.21 25.38
CA GLN A 385 36.40 21.29 24.58
C GLN A 385 36.58 20.11 23.60
N ASN A 386 35.94 18.97 23.90
CA ASN A 386 35.91 17.77 23.09
C ASN A 386 34.46 17.31 22.91
N LEU A 387 34.00 17.14 21.67
CA LEU A 387 32.76 16.44 21.33
C LEU A 387 33.05 15.01 20.86
N VAL A 388 32.09 14.12 21.09
CA VAL A 388 32.13 12.72 20.62
C VAL A 388 30.88 12.40 19.81
N ARG A 389 31.04 11.70 18.69
CA ARG A 389 29.93 11.27 17.82
C ARG A 389 29.40 9.91 18.25
N HIS A 390 28.09 9.80 18.39
CA HIS A 390 27.43 8.55 18.78
C HIS A 390 27.18 7.65 17.57
N HIS A 391 27.24 6.34 17.77
CA HIS A 391 26.98 5.35 16.71
C HIS A 391 25.49 5.01 16.53
N CYS A 392 24.70 5.00 17.61
CA CYS A 392 23.34 4.44 17.62
C CYS A 392 22.44 5.01 16.52
N CYS A 393 21.91 4.13 15.69
CA CYS A 393 21.07 4.47 14.55
C CYS A 393 19.72 3.76 14.69
N LEU A 394 18.61 4.47 14.48
CA LEU A 394 17.26 3.93 14.61
C LEU A 394 17.03 2.72 13.67
N LYS A 395 17.72 2.70 12.52
CA LYS A 395 17.67 1.61 11.54
C LYS A 395 18.19 0.27 12.10
N GLU A 396 19.15 0.29 13.02
CA GLU A 396 19.65 -0.90 13.72
C GLU A 396 18.55 -1.60 14.53
N PHE A 397 17.56 -0.82 15.00
CA PHE A 397 16.40 -1.33 15.73
C PHE A 397 15.20 -1.62 14.82
N ILE A 398 14.99 -0.86 13.73
CA ILE A 398 13.84 -1.01 12.83
C ILE A 398 14.02 -2.14 11.79
N ASP A 399 15.17 -2.28 11.12
CA ASP A 399 15.36 -3.30 10.09
C ASP A 399 15.06 -4.74 10.59
N PRO A 400 15.47 -5.15 11.82
CA PRO A 400 15.09 -6.45 12.39
C PRO A 400 13.60 -6.62 12.68
N LEU A 401 12.81 -5.54 12.72
CA LEU A 401 11.34 -5.59 12.82
C LEU A 401 10.73 -5.81 11.44
N LEU A 402 11.17 -5.01 10.45
CA LEU A 402 10.69 -5.07 9.06
C LEU A 402 10.97 -6.42 8.44
N ASN A 403 12.20 -6.94 8.57
CA ASN A 403 12.57 -8.25 8.04
C ASN A 403 11.71 -9.38 8.66
N LYS A 404 11.29 -9.23 9.93
CA LYS A 404 10.38 -10.17 10.61
C LYS A 404 8.91 -9.98 10.26
N ALA A 405 8.50 -8.79 9.81
CA ALA A 405 7.18 -8.55 9.23
C ALA A 405 7.11 -9.12 7.80
N GLU A 406 8.10 -8.86 6.95
CA GLU A 406 8.15 -9.39 5.59
C GLU A 406 8.18 -10.92 5.53
N ALA A 407 8.88 -11.56 6.48
CA ALA A 407 8.86 -13.03 6.63
C ALA A 407 7.50 -13.59 7.12
N LYS A 408 6.61 -12.74 7.67
CA LYS A 408 5.22 -13.09 7.97
C LYS A 408 4.29 -12.89 6.76
N ILE A 409 4.64 -12.01 5.82
CA ILE A 409 3.84 -11.76 4.61
C ILE A 409 4.03 -12.91 3.61
N LYS A 410 3.28 -13.97 3.84
CA LYS A 410 3.06 -15.10 2.94
C LYS A 410 1.75 -14.89 2.19
N GLY A 411 1.64 -15.51 1.02
CA GLY A 411 0.33 -15.65 0.38
C GLY A 411 -0.50 -16.73 1.05
N LEU A 412 -1.77 -16.78 0.68
CA LEU A 412 -2.69 -17.81 1.13
C LEU A 412 -2.30 -19.18 0.56
N ASN A 413 -2.56 -20.23 1.33
CA ASN A 413 -2.38 -21.61 0.88
C ASN A 413 -3.70 -22.09 0.28
N LEU A 414 -3.66 -22.59 -0.96
CA LEU A 414 -4.88 -23.00 -1.68
C LEU A 414 -5.61 -24.16 -0.98
N ALA A 415 -4.89 -25.05 -0.28
CA ALA A 415 -5.49 -26.14 0.47
C ALA A 415 -6.32 -25.69 1.70
N ASP A 416 -6.15 -24.44 2.15
CA ASP A 416 -6.98 -23.86 3.21
C ASP A 416 -8.38 -23.46 2.68
N PHE A 417 -8.56 -23.42 1.35
CA PHE A 417 -9.78 -23.04 0.64
C PHE A 417 -10.28 -24.17 -0.28
N PRO A 418 -10.64 -25.35 0.24
CA PRO A 418 -11.26 -26.38 -0.59
C PRO A 418 -12.50 -25.81 -1.30
N HIS A 419 -12.79 -26.21 -2.55
CA HIS A 419 -14.11 -25.91 -3.11
C HIS A 419 -15.17 -26.55 -2.21
N PRO A 420 -16.30 -25.86 -1.94
CA PRO A 420 -17.33 -26.37 -1.03
C PRO A 420 -17.99 -27.69 -1.46
N TYR A 421 -17.64 -28.19 -2.65
CA TYR A 421 -18.13 -29.41 -3.27
C TYR A 421 -17.07 -30.53 -3.39
N PHE A 422 -15.78 -30.25 -3.13
CA PHE A 422 -14.80 -31.32 -2.88
C PHE A 422 -14.95 -31.76 -1.42
N ARG A 423 -15.80 -32.76 -1.21
CA ARG A 423 -15.87 -33.59 0.00
C ARG A 423 -15.60 -35.04 -0.38
N ASP A 424 -15.06 -35.78 0.57
CA ASP A 424 -14.37 -37.06 0.40
C ASP A 424 -15.31 -38.27 0.16
N ASP A 425 -16.39 -38.12 -0.61
CA ASP A 425 -17.25 -39.27 -1.00
C ASP A 425 -16.54 -40.28 -1.92
N ASP A 426 -15.37 -39.92 -2.48
CA ASP A 426 -14.49 -40.81 -3.25
C ASP A 426 -13.58 -41.71 -2.37
N THR A 427 -13.72 -41.70 -1.04
CA THR A 427 -13.07 -42.71 -0.17
C THR A 427 -13.96 -43.94 0.06
N VAL A 428 -13.87 -44.91 -0.86
CA VAL A 428 -14.56 -46.22 -0.81
C VAL A 428 -13.56 -47.37 -1.02
#